data_AF-A0A496W7U2-F1
#
_entry.id   AF-A0A496W7U2-F1
#
_cell.length_a   1.000
_cell.length_b   1.000
_cell.length_c   1.000
_cell.angle_alpha   90.00
_cell.angle_beta   90.00
_cell.angle_gamma   90.00
#
_symmetry.space_group_name_H-M   'P 1'
#
loop_
_entity.id
_entity.type
_entity.pdbx_description
1 polymer ?
#
loop_
_entity_poly.entity_id
_entity_poly.type
_entity_poly.pdbx_seq_one_letter_code
_entity_poly.pdbx_strand_id
1 'polypeptide(L)'
;MILQEGSQSKALRFEFSEEWIVCKYDDHNSFYHKVQQCQGMKAVDFLATDKQEILWIEVKNFRGDSEKNSPRLSAAEPPEVEQCRHLCDSKVKVTRKKPFLADEVVKKVCDTFTGLAGAFRHDDETLLPHVNVLAQKIPLTIVLFLHQDEYLDREEHFKPLALRLKTRIKQQLRFLNVNIEIINEITLPKNVGWKLLSEH
;
A
#
# COMPACT_ATOMS: atom_id res chain seq x y z
N MET A 1 -14.01 -9.20 10.61
CA MET A 1 -13.29 -10.06 9.64
C MET A 1 -11.78 -9.97 9.86
N ILE A 2 -11.02 -11.06 9.73
CA ILE A 2 -9.55 -11.05 9.89
C ILE A 2 -8.88 -11.25 8.52
N LEU A 3 -7.99 -10.33 8.14
CA LEU A 3 -7.13 -10.43 6.96
C LEU A 3 -5.67 -10.59 7.37
N GLN A 4 -4.86 -11.19 6.50
CA GLN A 4 -3.44 -11.43 6.74
C GLN A 4 -2.60 -11.05 5.52
N GLU A 5 -1.48 -10.36 5.77
CA GLU A 5 -0.47 -10.05 4.75
C GLU A 5 0.93 -10.43 5.22
N GLY A 6 1.77 -10.91 4.29
CA GLY A 6 3.10 -11.45 4.58
C GLY A 6 3.15 -12.99 4.68
N SER A 7 4.38 -13.51 4.74
CA SER A 7 4.68 -14.94 4.77
C SER A 7 4.89 -15.45 6.19
N GLN A 8 4.40 -16.67 6.49
CA GLN A 8 4.57 -17.46 7.74
C GLN A 8 5.11 -16.68 8.97
N SER A 9 6.43 -16.46 9.06
CA SER A 9 7.08 -15.86 10.23
C SER A 9 7.07 -14.32 10.32
N LYS A 10 6.54 -13.62 9.31
CA LYS A 10 6.44 -12.15 9.25
C LYS A 10 5.03 -11.67 8.87
N ALA A 11 4.04 -12.55 9.01
CA ALA A 11 2.67 -12.24 8.65
C ALA A 11 2.04 -11.30 9.67
N LEU A 12 1.45 -10.21 9.19
CA LEU A 12 0.66 -9.28 9.98
C LEU A 12 -0.83 -9.60 9.80
N ARG A 13 -1.58 -9.61 10.91
CA ARG A 13 -3.00 -9.92 10.93
C ARG A 13 -3.80 -8.70 11.35
N PHE A 14 -4.82 -8.38 10.59
CA PHE A 14 -5.66 -7.20 10.77
C PHE A 14 -7.09 -7.63 11.03
N GLU A 15 -7.66 -7.20 12.15
CA GLU A 15 -9.07 -7.40 12.46
C GLU A 15 -9.85 -6.15 12.12
N PHE A 16 -10.88 -6.31 11.28
CA PHE A 16 -11.86 -5.28 10.92
C PHE A 16 -13.20 -5.59 11.61
N SER A 17 -13.90 -4.55 12.07
CA SER A 17 -15.26 -4.64 12.61
C SER A 17 -16.25 -5.11 11.53
N GLU A 18 -17.46 -5.48 11.94
CA GLU A 18 -18.52 -5.94 11.04
C GLU A 18 -19.07 -4.84 10.13
N GLU A 19 -18.76 -3.57 10.41
CA GLU A 19 -19.18 -2.43 9.59
C GLU A 19 -18.42 -2.35 8.27
N TRP A 20 -17.23 -2.95 8.22
CA TRP A 20 -16.38 -2.97 7.05
C TRP A 20 -16.68 -4.16 6.15
N ILE A 21 -16.94 -3.89 4.87
CA ILE A 21 -16.81 -4.85 3.78
C ILE A 21 -15.34 -4.86 3.40
N VAL A 22 -14.65 -5.99 3.56
CA VAL A 22 -13.21 -6.09 3.29
C VAL A 22 -12.85 -7.29 2.42
N CYS A 23 -11.83 -7.13 1.58
CA CYS A 23 -11.22 -8.24 0.86
C CYS A 23 -9.70 -8.06 0.73
N LYS A 24 -9.01 -9.19 0.57
CA LYS A 24 -7.61 -9.21 0.12
C LYS A 24 -7.60 -9.17 -1.40
N TYR A 25 -7.24 -8.01 -1.95
CA TYR A 25 -7.41 -7.72 -3.35
C TYR A 25 -6.29 -8.28 -4.21
N ASP A 26 -5.06 -8.31 -3.71
CA ASP A 26 -3.92 -8.86 -4.44
C ASP A 26 -3.78 -10.39 -4.34
N ASP A 27 -4.77 -11.07 -3.74
CA ASP A 27 -4.79 -12.53 -3.59
C ASP A 27 -4.93 -13.27 -4.93
N HIS A 28 -4.42 -14.49 -4.98
CA HIS A 28 -4.32 -15.31 -6.21
C HIS A 28 -5.67 -15.67 -6.84
N ASN A 29 -6.76 -15.61 -6.08
CA ASN A 29 -8.10 -15.96 -6.53
C ASN A 29 -8.96 -14.75 -6.92
N SER A 30 -8.43 -13.54 -6.81
CA SER A 30 -9.18 -12.33 -7.12
C SER A 30 -9.17 -12.01 -8.62
N PHE A 31 -10.09 -11.13 -9.04
CA PHE A 31 -10.08 -10.56 -10.40
C PHE A 31 -8.73 -9.93 -10.77
N TYR A 32 -7.99 -9.39 -9.79
CA TYR A 32 -6.67 -8.80 -10.01
C TYR A 32 -5.70 -9.80 -10.63
N HIS A 33 -5.75 -11.10 -10.31
CA HIS A 33 -4.83 -12.07 -10.92
C HIS A 33 -5.01 -12.17 -12.45
N LYS A 34 -6.25 -12.03 -12.95
CA LYS A 34 -6.52 -11.93 -14.41
C LYS A 34 -5.84 -10.69 -15.00
N VAL A 35 -5.97 -9.54 -14.33
CA VAL A 35 -5.38 -8.26 -14.74
C VAL A 35 -3.84 -8.31 -14.70
N GLN A 36 -3.27 -8.91 -13.65
CA GLN A 36 -1.84 -9.09 -13.46
C GLN A 36 -1.22 -9.90 -14.59
N GLN A 37 -1.87 -10.99 -15.02
CA GLN A 37 -1.38 -11.82 -16.13
C GLN A 37 -1.34 -11.06 -17.46
N CYS A 38 -2.25 -10.11 -17.67
CA CYS A 38 -2.31 -9.36 -18.92
C CYS A 38 -1.25 -8.23 -19.00
N GLN A 39 -0.97 -7.53 -17.90
CA GLN A 39 -0.19 -6.29 -17.95
C GLN A 39 0.91 -6.14 -16.88
N GLY A 40 1.12 -7.16 -16.03
CA GLY A 40 2.07 -7.06 -14.91
C GLY A 40 1.71 -5.95 -13.93
N MET A 41 0.42 -5.61 -13.84
CA MET A 41 -0.10 -4.63 -12.89
C MET A 41 0.14 -5.10 -11.46
N LYS A 42 0.26 -4.13 -10.54
CA LYS A 42 0.32 -4.38 -9.11
C LYS A 42 -1.01 -4.00 -8.44
N ALA A 43 -1.19 -4.37 -7.19
CA ALA A 43 -2.39 -4.02 -6.43
C ALA A 43 -2.01 -3.70 -4.99
N VAL A 44 -2.80 -2.83 -4.35
CA VAL A 44 -2.83 -2.75 -2.89
C VAL A 44 -3.30 -4.08 -2.30
N ASP A 45 -2.87 -4.37 -1.09
CA ASP A 45 -3.12 -5.68 -0.48
C ASP A 45 -4.59 -5.83 -0.06
N PHE A 46 -5.19 -4.79 0.56
CA PHE A 46 -6.59 -4.82 1.00
C PHE A 46 -7.44 -3.69 0.43
N LEU A 47 -8.72 -4.01 0.18
CA LEU A 47 -9.79 -3.04 0.02
C LEU A 47 -10.71 -3.16 1.23
N ALA A 48 -11.04 -2.03 1.84
CA ALA A 48 -12.05 -1.94 2.89
C ALA A 48 -13.00 -0.78 2.57
N THR A 49 -14.28 -0.98 2.85
CA THR A 49 -15.32 0.02 2.60
C THR A 49 -16.39 -0.10 3.66
N ASP A 50 -16.80 1.04 4.21
CA ASP A 50 -18.00 1.16 5.02
C ASP A 50 -18.92 2.25 4.44
N LYS A 51 -19.88 2.75 5.23
CA LYS A 51 -20.82 3.79 4.79
C LYS A 51 -20.21 5.20 4.74
N GLN A 52 -19.06 5.41 5.38
CA GLN A 52 -18.46 6.71 5.60
C GLN A 52 -17.19 6.93 4.77
N GLU A 53 -16.39 5.90 4.54
CA GLU A 53 -15.14 6.01 3.77
C GLU A 53 -14.73 4.70 3.07
N ILE A 54 -13.76 4.85 2.17
CA ILE A 54 -13.09 3.76 1.46
C ILE A 54 -11.63 3.75 1.90
N LEU A 55 -11.11 2.59 2.28
CA LEU A 55 -9.69 2.39 2.57
C LEU A 55 -9.06 1.48 1.53
N TRP A 56 -7.97 1.92 0.93
CA TRP A 56 -7.08 1.08 0.13
C TRP A 56 -5.76 0.95 0.88
N ILE A 57 -5.47 -0.27 1.33
CA ILE A 57 -4.41 -0.52 2.31
C ILE A 57 -3.28 -1.29 1.67
N GLU A 58 -2.08 -0.70 1.71
CA GLU A 58 -0.81 -1.36 1.43
C GLU A 58 -0.08 -1.63 2.76
N VAL A 59 0.36 -2.87 2.96
CA VAL A 59 1.08 -3.32 4.14
C VAL A 59 2.54 -3.60 3.79
N LYS A 60 3.45 -3.00 4.56
CA LYS A 60 4.89 -3.29 4.49
C LYS A 60 5.41 -3.64 5.86
N ASN A 61 5.79 -4.90 6.04
CA ASN A 61 6.53 -5.36 7.22
C ASN A 61 8.04 -5.36 6.94
N PHE A 62 8.74 -4.35 7.47
CA PHE A 62 10.20 -4.21 7.39
C PHE A 62 10.92 -4.64 8.67
N ARG A 63 10.19 -5.09 9.70
CA ARG A 63 10.77 -5.54 10.96
C ARG A 63 11.83 -6.62 10.73
N GLY A 64 12.99 -6.47 11.38
CA GLY A 64 14.16 -7.32 11.22
C GLY A 64 14.88 -7.19 9.87
N ASP A 65 14.45 -6.28 9.00
CA ASP A 65 15.07 -5.99 7.69
C ASP A 65 15.12 -4.46 7.42
N SER A 66 15.09 -3.63 8.47
CA SER A 66 14.99 -2.17 8.32
C SER A 66 16.17 -1.58 7.55
N GLU A 67 17.40 -1.99 7.86
CA GLU A 67 18.61 -1.52 7.17
C GLU A 67 18.53 -1.79 5.66
N LYS A 68 18.15 -3.02 5.30
CA LYS A 68 17.99 -3.46 3.91
C LYS A 68 16.89 -2.70 3.16
N ASN A 69 15.86 -2.23 3.86
CA ASN A 69 14.75 -1.49 3.26
C ASN A 69 14.89 0.03 3.39
N SER A 70 15.83 0.54 4.19
CA SER A 70 16.09 1.98 4.36
C SER A 70 16.27 2.74 3.03
N PRO A 71 16.98 2.20 2.01
CA PRO A 71 17.06 2.84 0.69
C PRO A 71 15.71 3.06 -0.03
N ARG A 72 14.67 2.31 0.36
CA ARG A 72 13.30 2.45 -0.18
C ARG A 72 12.49 3.51 0.56
N LEU A 73 13.01 4.10 1.65
CA LEU A 73 12.35 5.16 2.42
C LEU A 73 12.82 6.56 2.00
N SER A 74 13.78 6.64 1.08
CA SER A 74 14.31 7.88 0.50
C SER A 74 14.10 7.96 -1.01
N ALA A 75 13.67 9.13 -1.48
CA ALA A 75 13.62 9.45 -2.90
C ALA A 75 15.01 9.60 -3.52
N ALA A 76 16.04 9.92 -2.71
CA ALA A 76 17.41 10.03 -3.19
C ALA A 76 17.93 8.67 -3.67
N GLU A 77 18.68 8.68 -4.77
CA GLU A 77 19.30 7.45 -5.27
C GLU A 77 20.40 6.98 -4.33
N PRO A 78 20.47 5.67 -4.04
CA PRO A 78 21.62 5.12 -3.32
C PRO A 78 22.90 5.37 -4.11
N PRO A 79 24.04 5.68 -3.44
CA PRO A 79 25.32 5.93 -4.10
C PRO A 79 25.73 4.82 -5.08
N GLU A 80 25.39 3.57 -4.79
CA GLU A 80 25.70 2.41 -5.62
C GLU A 80 25.01 2.49 -7.00
N VAL A 81 23.80 3.04 -7.04
CA VAL A 81 23.02 3.20 -8.27
C VAL A 81 23.61 4.33 -9.13
N GLU A 82 24.01 5.42 -8.50
CA GLU A 82 24.69 6.53 -9.16
C GLU A 82 26.04 6.09 -9.73
N GLN A 83 26.84 5.37 -8.94
CA GLN A 83 28.11 4.79 -9.38
C GLN A 83 27.93 3.82 -10.56
N CYS A 84 26.95 2.91 -10.51
CA CYS A 84 26.68 1.99 -11.62
C CYS A 84 26.31 2.73 -12.90
N ARG A 85 25.58 3.85 -12.81
CA ARG A 85 25.22 4.65 -13.97
C ARG A 85 26.44 5.29 -14.64
N HIS A 86 27.43 5.73 -13.88
CA HIS A 86 28.68 6.26 -14.44
C HIS A 86 29.53 5.19 -15.15
N LEU A 87 29.41 3.92 -14.73
CA LEU A 87 30.16 2.80 -15.30
C LEU A 87 29.47 2.18 -16.54
N CYS A 88 28.20 2.50 -16.77
CA CYS A 88 27.40 1.93 -17.86
C CYS A 88 27.33 2.89 -19.05
N ASP A 89 27.33 2.35 -20.27
CA ASP A 89 27.02 3.12 -21.48
C ASP A 89 25.59 3.70 -21.39
N SER A 90 25.41 4.89 -21.95
CA SER A 90 24.14 5.61 -22.15
C SER A 90 22.98 4.76 -22.73
N LYS A 91 23.29 3.61 -23.35
CA LYS A 91 22.31 2.64 -23.87
C LYS A 91 21.68 1.75 -22.81
N VAL A 92 22.20 1.75 -21.58
CA VAL A 92 21.71 0.91 -20.47
C VAL A 92 20.96 1.77 -19.46
N LYS A 93 19.69 1.42 -19.20
CA LYS A 93 18.90 2.07 -18.17
C LYS A 93 19.18 1.44 -16.81
N VAL A 94 19.98 2.13 -15.98
CA VAL A 94 20.23 1.73 -14.59
C VAL A 94 19.09 2.22 -13.69
N THR A 95 18.40 1.27 -13.06
CA THR A 95 17.31 1.53 -12.10
C THR A 95 17.52 0.75 -10.81
N ARG A 96 16.97 1.26 -9.70
CA ARG A 96 16.93 0.52 -8.43
C ARG A 96 16.17 -0.79 -8.63
N LYS A 97 16.70 -1.89 -8.07
CA LYS A 97 16.00 -3.18 -8.06
C LYS A 97 14.66 -3.10 -7.32
N LYS A 98 14.63 -2.40 -6.18
CA LYS A 98 13.40 -2.07 -5.45
C LYS A 98 13.15 -0.57 -5.55
N PRO A 99 11.98 -0.13 -6.04
CA PRO A 99 11.68 1.28 -6.17
C PRO A 99 11.56 1.96 -4.79
N PHE A 100 11.57 3.29 -4.82
CA PHE A 100 11.17 4.10 -3.69
C PHE A 100 9.74 3.74 -3.27
N LEU A 101 9.51 3.53 -1.98
CA LEU A 101 8.26 2.99 -1.46
C LEU A 101 7.05 3.83 -1.84
N ALA A 102 7.17 5.16 -1.81
CA ALA A 102 6.09 6.05 -2.21
C ALA A 102 5.68 5.82 -3.69
N ASP A 103 6.64 5.66 -4.59
CA ASP A 103 6.35 5.43 -6.01
C ASP A 103 5.76 4.02 -6.24
N GLU A 104 6.16 3.03 -5.44
CA GLU A 104 5.55 1.70 -5.43
C GLU A 104 4.06 1.74 -5.04
N VAL A 105 3.74 2.45 -3.95
CA VAL A 105 2.36 2.63 -3.47
C VAL A 105 1.52 3.36 -4.51
N VAL A 106 2.04 4.44 -5.08
CA VAL A 106 1.34 5.19 -6.16
C VAL A 106 1.01 4.27 -7.33
N LYS A 107 1.97 3.46 -7.78
CA LYS A 107 1.73 2.49 -8.86
C LYS A 107 0.64 1.49 -8.47
N LYS A 108 0.71 0.91 -7.27
CA LYS A 108 -0.29 -0.03 -6.77
C LYS A 108 -1.69 0.59 -6.73
N VAL A 109 -1.83 1.82 -6.27
CA VAL A 109 -3.11 2.54 -6.25
C VAL A 109 -3.68 2.74 -7.66
N CYS A 110 -2.87 3.25 -8.60
CA CYS A 110 -3.33 3.47 -9.97
C CYS A 110 -3.72 2.16 -10.67
N ASP A 111 -2.94 1.11 -10.47
CA ASP A 111 -3.20 -0.20 -11.02
C ASP A 111 -4.45 -0.85 -10.35
N THR A 112 -4.65 -0.67 -9.05
CA THR A 112 -5.89 -1.07 -8.34
C THR A 112 -7.11 -0.37 -8.93
N PHE A 113 -7.05 0.94 -9.17
CA PHE A 113 -8.14 1.67 -9.82
C PHE A 113 -8.45 1.09 -11.21
N THR A 114 -7.41 0.78 -11.99
CA THR A 114 -7.56 0.17 -13.32
C THR A 114 -8.19 -1.21 -13.24
N GLY A 115 -7.77 -2.03 -12.28
CA GLY A 115 -8.31 -3.37 -12.05
C GLY A 115 -9.78 -3.33 -11.61
N LEU A 116 -10.17 -2.39 -10.74
CA LEU A 116 -11.55 -2.18 -10.32
C LEU A 116 -12.45 -1.72 -11.49
N ALA A 117 -11.93 -0.85 -12.37
CA ALA A 117 -12.64 -0.49 -13.59
C ALA A 117 -12.83 -1.70 -14.53
N GLY A 118 -11.83 -2.58 -14.62
CA GLY A 118 -11.95 -3.85 -15.33
C GLY A 118 -13.00 -4.78 -14.71
N ALA A 119 -12.99 -4.92 -13.38
CA ALA A 119 -13.93 -5.74 -12.63
C ALA A 119 -15.38 -5.28 -12.85
N PHE A 120 -15.61 -3.96 -12.82
CA PHE A 120 -16.89 -3.36 -13.15
C PHE A 120 -17.38 -3.75 -14.54
N ARG A 121 -16.50 -3.72 -15.55
CA ARG A 121 -16.86 -4.07 -16.93
C ARG A 121 -17.14 -5.56 -17.14
N HIS A 122 -16.69 -6.39 -16.22
CA HIS A 122 -16.87 -7.85 -16.24
C HIS A 122 -17.98 -8.31 -15.31
N ASP A 123 -18.72 -7.38 -14.68
CA ASP A 123 -19.78 -7.68 -13.72
C ASP A 123 -19.29 -8.60 -12.58
N ASP A 124 -18.07 -8.37 -12.08
CA ASP A 124 -17.51 -9.17 -10.98
C ASP A 124 -18.27 -8.90 -9.67
N GLU A 125 -19.15 -9.82 -9.30
CA GLU A 125 -20.01 -9.71 -8.12
C GLU A 125 -19.23 -9.56 -6.81
N THR A 126 -18.01 -10.13 -6.74
CA THR A 126 -17.20 -10.10 -5.51
C THR A 126 -16.62 -8.72 -5.22
N LEU A 127 -16.36 -7.94 -6.28
CA LEU A 127 -15.80 -6.59 -6.18
C LEU A 127 -16.85 -5.49 -6.33
N LEU A 128 -18.08 -5.84 -6.71
CA LEU A 128 -19.17 -4.90 -6.90
C LEU A 128 -19.39 -3.95 -5.70
N PRO A 129 -19.31 -4.40 -4.42
CA PRO A 129 -19.41 -3.50 -3.28
C PRO A 129 -18.33 -2.40 -3.27
N HIS A 130 -17.09 -2.75 -3.64
CA HIS A 130 -15.95 -1.83 -3.67
C HIS A 130 -15.94 -0.91 -4.89
N VAL A 131 -16.51 -1.35 -6.01
CA VAL A 131 -16.64 -0.52 -7.21
C VAL A 131 -17.77 0.51 -7.04
N ASN A 132 -18.93 0.07 -6.53
CA ASN A 132 -20.12 0.93 -6.43
C ASN A 132 -19.89 2.15 -5.53
N VAL A 133 -19.08 2.01 -4.48
CA VAL A 133 -18.77 3.12 -3.58
C VAL A 133 -17.85 4.19 -4.19
N LEU A 134 -17.05 3.85 -5.22
CA LEU A 134 -16.22 4.84 -5.91
C LEU A 134 -17.07 5.91 -6.61
N ALA A 135 -18.31 5.59 -6.99
CA ALA A 135 -19.26 6.55 -7.54
C ALA A 135 -19.93 7.45 -6.48
N GLN A 136 -19.89 7.06 -5.20
CA GLN A 136 -20.66 7.72 -4.12
C GLN A 136 -19.99 8.99 -3.58
N LYS A 137 -18.82 9.38 -4.10
CA LYS A 137 -18.03 10.56 -3.66
C LYS A 137 -17.74 10.57 -2.14
N ILE A 138 -17.81 9.43 -1.47
CA ILE A 138 -17.32 9.30 -0.10
C ILE A 138 -15.78 9.37 -0.11
N PRO A 139 -15.15 9.82 0.98
CA PRO A 139 -13.70 9.91 1.07
C PRO A 139 -13.00 8.58 0.74
N LEU A 140 -12.00 8.64 -0.13
CA LEU A 140 -11.06 7.54 -0.39
C LEU A 140 -9.74 7.85 0.32
N THR A 141 -9.37 6.99 1.27
CA THR A 141 -8.14 7.06 2.05
C THR A 141 -7.19 5.96 1.60
N ILE A 142 -6.01 6.35 1.11
CA ILE A 142 -4.91 5.42 0.86
C ILE A 142 -4.11 5.27 2.15
N VAL A 143 -4.01 4.05 2.65
CA VAL A 143 -3.28 3.72 3.86
C VAL A 143 -2.02 2.96 3.48
N LEU A 144 -0.85 3.48 3.89
CA LEU A 144 0.37 2.69 3.96
C LEU A 144 0.59 2.29 5.42
N PHE A 145 0.34 1.02 5.73
CA PHE A 145 0.72 0.43 7.01
C PHE A 145 2.19 -0.01 6.94
N LEU A 146 3.07 0.71 7.63
CA LEU A 146 4.52 0.47 7.63
C LEU A 146 4.97 0.00 9.01
N HIS A 147 5.26 -1.29 9.14
CA HIS A 147 5.79 -1.89 10.36
C HIS A 147 7.30 -1.98 10.28
N GLN A 148 8.02 -1.50 11.29
CA GLN A 148 9.48 -1.46 11.31
C GLN A 148 10.02 -2.05 12.63
N ASP A 149 11.32 -1.87 12.87
CA ASP A 149 11.88 -2.18 14.18
C ASP A 149 11.30 -1.22 15.24
N GLU A 150 11.14 -1.72 16.47
CA GLU A 150 10.39 -1.03 17.54
C GLU A 150 10.84 0.42 17.76
N TYR A 151 12.15 0.67 17.70
CA TYR A 151 12.71 2.01 17.82
C TYR A 151 12.21 2.96 16.72
N LEU A 152 12.15 2.50 15.46
CA LEU A 152 11.73 3.30 14.31
C LEU A 152 10.22 3.55 14.26
N ASP A 153 9.44 2.70 14.91
CA ASP A 153 7.98 2.83 14.97
C ASP A 153 7.50 3.79 16.06
N ARG A 154 8.36 4.18 17.00
CA ARG A 154 8.04 5.23 17.98
C ARG A 154 7.74 6.54 17.28
N GLU A 155 6.77 7.28 17.82
CA GLU A 155 6.22 8.47 17.16
C GLU A 155 7.29 9.50 16.77
N GLU A 156 8.30 9.72 17.63
CA GLU A 156 9.36 10.70 17.37
C GLU A 156 10.19 10.38 16.12
N HIS A 157 10.32 9.09 15.78
CA HIS A 157 11.10 8.61 14.63
C HIS A 157 10.20 8.38 13.40
N PHE A 158 8.98 7.91 13.64
CA PHE A 158 8.05 7.56 12.57
C PHE A 158 7.42 8.80 11.92
N LYS A 159 6.97 9.80 12.68
CA LYS A 159 6.21 10.95 12.16
C LYS A 159 6.94 11.73 11.05
N PRO A 160 8.25 12.04 11.15
CA PRO A 160 8.97 12.72 10.07
C PRO A 160 9.03 11.91 8.77
N LEU A 161 9.24 10.60 8.88
CA LEU A 161 9.24 9.68 7.74
C LEU A 161 7.83 9.60 7.11
N ALA A 162 6.82 9.39 7.94
CA ALA A 162 5.41 9.33 7.54
C ALA A 162 5.00 10.60 6.78
N LEU A 163 5.36 11.78 7.28
CA LEU A 163 5.05 13.06 6.61
C LEU A 163 5.70 13.17 5.23
N ARG A 164 6.97 12.75 5.08
CA ARG A 164 7.66 12.75 3.79
C ARG A 164 7.00 11.81 2.78
N LEU A 165 6.69 10.58 3.20
CA LEU A 165 6.01 9.60 2.35
C LEU A 165 4.61 10.09 1.97
N LYS A 166 3.83 10.59 2.95
CA LYS A 166 2.50 11.19 2.76
C LYS A 166 2.54 12.30 1.72
N THR A 167 3.49 13.23 1.87
CA THR A 167 3.66 14.36 0.94
C THR A 167 3.93 13.87 -0.48
N ARG A 168 4.87 12.94 -0.64
CA ARG A 168 5.23 12.40 -1.95
C ARG A 168 4.08 11.65 -2.63
N ILE A 169 3.38 10.78 -1.89
CA ILE A 169 2.25 10.01 -2.42
C ILE A 169 1.11 10.95 -2.79
N LYS A 170 0.76 11.90 -1.91
CA LYS A 170 -0.30 12.88 -2.15
C LYS A 170 -0.02 13.75 -3.39
N GLN A 171 1.23 14.19 -3.59
CA GLN A 171 1.62 14.96 -4.77
C GLN A 171 1.38 14.19 -6.08
N GLN A 172 1.67 12.88 -6.09
CA GLN A 172 1.51 12.03 -7.28
C GLN A 172 0.06 11.61 -7.52
N LEU A 173 -0.73 11.44 -6.46
CA LEU A 173 -2.15 11.06 -6.53
C LEU A 173 -3.11 12.26 -6.47
N ARG A 174 -2.61 13.50 -6.65
CA ARG A 174 -3.43 14.73 -6.54
C ARG A 174 -4.66 14.73 -7.44
N PHE A 175 -4.59 14.02 -8.57
CA PHE A 175 -5.67 13.93 -9.55
C PHE A 175 -6.86 13.08 -9.06
N LEU A 176 -6.67 12.22 -8.05
CA LEU A 176 -7.72 11.36 -7.50
C LEU A 176 -8.46 11.99 -6.31
N ASN A 177 -8.02 13.13 -5.79
CA ASN A 177 -8.61 13.77 -4.60
C ASN A 177 -8.76 12.81 -3.40
N VAL A 178 -7.66 12.13 -3.04
CA VAL A 178 -7.63 11.12 -1.97
C VAL A 178 -6.99 11.65 -0.67
N ASN A 179 -7.39 11.09 0.45
CA ASN A 179 -6.67 11.17 1.71
C ASN A 179 -5.51 10.18 1.72
N ILE A 180 -4.42 10.51 2.41
CA ILE A 180 -3.26 9.64 2.53
C ILE A 180 -2.90 9.52 4.00
N GLU A 181 -2.85 8.30 4.52
CA GLU A 181 -2.39 8.00 5.87
C GLU A 181 -1.19 7.06 5.83
N ILE A 182 -0.14 7.41 6.55
CA ILE A 182 1.06 6.58 6.71
C ILE A 182 1.14 6.27 8.20
N ILE A 183 0.90 5.02 8.55
CA ILE A 183 0.65 4.60 9.93
C ILE A 183 1.37 3.29 10.23
N ASN A 184 1.52 3.00 11.51
CA ASN A 184 2.02 1.75 12.05
C ASN A 184 1.14 1.32 13.23
N GLU A 185 1.53 0.27 13.96
CA GLU A 185 0.77 -0.22 15.12
C GLU A 185 0.54 0.87 16.19
N ILE A 186 1.55 1.71 16.45
CA ILE A 186 1.53 2.71 17.51
C ILE A 186 0.66 3.92 17.12
N THR A 187 0.73 4.33 15.86
CA THR A 187 0.06 5.54 15.33
C THR A 187 -1.31 5.27 14.73
N LEU A 188 -1.71 4.00 14.59
CA LEU A 188 -3.06 3.62 14.17
C LEU A 188 -4.11 4.16 15.19
N PRO A 189 -5.08 4.98 14.77
CA PRO A 189 -6.06 5.51 15.70
C PRO A 189 -6.97 4.39 16.26
N LYS A 190 -7.30 4.45 17.55
CA LYS A 190 -7.99 3.35 18.24
C LYS A 190 -9.46 3.10 17.81
N ASN A 191 -10.10 4.09 17.21
CA ASN A 191 -11.55 4.08 16.95
C ASN A 191 -11.89 4.03 15.44
N VAL A 192 -11.01 3.47 14.61
CA VAL A 192 -11.23 3.35 13.15
C VAL A 192 -11.91 2.05 12.73
N GLY A 193 -12.35 1.23 13.69
CA GLY A 193 -13.02 -0.03 13.40
C GLY A 193 -12.10 -1.12 12.83
N TRP A 194 -10.79 -0.93 12.82
CA TRP A 194 -9.82 -1.99 12.52
C TRP A 194 -8.54 -1.84 13.33
N LYS A 195 -7.85 -2.96 13.57
CA LYS A 195 -6.62 -3.00 14.37
C LYS A 195 -5.65 -4.08 13.91
N LEU A 196 -4.37 -3.90 14.22
CA LEU A 196 -3.39 -4.98 14.16
C LEU A 196 -3.63 -5.94 15.35
N LEU A 197 -3.60 -7.24 15.08
CA LEU A 197 -3.58 -8.27 16.13
C LEU A 197 -2.13 -8.51 16.54
N SER A 198 -1.85 -8.43 17.84
CA SER A 198 -0.51 -8.66 18.39
C SER A 198 0.00 -10.07 18.06
N GLU A 199 1.30 -10.16 17.74
CA GLU A 199 2.01 -11.42 17.57
C GLU A 199 1.92 -12.22 18.89
N HIS A 200 1.47 -13.49 18.83
CA HIS A 200 1.49 -14.42 19.96
C HIS A 200 2.83 -15.13 20.05
#